data_AF-A1S4M4-F1
#
_entry.id   AF-A1S4M4-F1
#
_cell.length_a   1.000
_cell.length_b   1.000
_cell.length_c   1.000
_cell.angle_alpha   90.00
_cell.angle_beta   90.00
_cell.angle_gamma   90.00
#
_symmetry.space_group_name_H-M   'P 1'
#
loop_
_entity.id
_entity.type
_entity.pdbx_description
1 polymer ?
#
loop_
_entity_poly.entity_id
_entity_poly.type
_entity_poly.pdbx_seq_one_letter_code
_entity_poly.pdbx_strand_id
1 'polypeptide(L)'
;MSQIEQVLAVARSLELKGLEPSVALIKANLAQSVPMPVIIKGLTQFKQLSHSDKAKLVAPISEDPETDEPSELDALRQRVALLETLCDNLNERLKTLEEAKH
;
A
#
# COMPACT_ATOMS: atom_id res chain seq x y z
N MET A 1 -1.27 1.89 -25.47
CA MET A 1 -1.78 2.68 -24.31
C MET A 1 -1.60 4.15 -24.64
N SER A 2 -2.65 4.95 -24.47
CA SER A 2 -2.57 6.41 -24.63
C SER A 2 -1.70 7.01 -23.53
N GLN A 3 -0.98 8.09 -23.83
CA GLN A 3 -0.16 8.82 -22.84
C GLN A 3 -1.01 9.31 -21.65
N ILE A 4 -2.28 9.62 -21.88
CA ILE A 4 -3.22 10.06 -20.83
C ILE A 4 -3.60 8.87 -19.93
N GLU A 5 -3.80 7.68 -20.50
CA GLU A 5 -4.11 6.47 -19.73
C GLU A 5 -2.95 6.08 -18.82
N GLN A 6 -1.71 6.21 -19.29
CA GLN A 6 -0.52 6.00 -18.46
C GLN A 6 -0.46 6.96 -17.27
N VAL A 7 -0.80 8.24 -17.50
CA VAL A 7 -0.86 9.24 -16.42
C VAL A 7 -1.96 8.90 -15.40
N LEU A 8 -3.14 8.47 -15.86
CA LEU A 8 -4.24 8.05 -14.97
C LEU A 8 -3.87 6.81 -14.16
N ALA A 9 -3.21 5.85 -14.80
CA ALA A 9 -2.75 4.61 -14.17
C ALA A 9 -1.72 4.92 -13.06
N VAL A 10 -0.72 5.76 -13.36
CA VAL A 10 0.30 6.18 -12.37
C VAL A 10 -0.32 7.03 -11.25
N ALA A 11 -1.26 7.93 -11.56
CA ALA A 11 -1.96 8.71 -10.54
C ALA A 11 -2.73 7.81 -9.56
N ARG A 12 -3.35 6.73 -10.04
CA ARG A 12 -3.99 5.73 -9.18
C ARG A 12 -2.99 4.98 -8.31
N SER A 13 -1.85 4.58 -8.87
CA SER A 13 -0.79 3.91 -8.11
C SER A 13 -0.31 4.79 -6.95
N LEU A 14 -0.14 6.10 -7.18
CA LEU A 14 0.22 7.06 -6.13
C LEU A 14 -0.87 7.18 -5.05
N GLU A 15 -2.15 7.25 -5.44
CA GLU A 15 -3.28 7.30 -4.50
C GLU A 15 -3.37 6.02 -3.64
N LEU A 16 -3.09 4.85 -4.22
CA LEU A 16 -3.02 3.58 -3.48
C LEU A 16 -1.85 3.53 -2.48
N LYS A 17 -0.73 4.19 -2.81
CA LYS A 17 0.41 4.37 -1.91
C LYS A 17 0.15 5.44 -0.83
N GLY A 18 -1.02 6.07 -0.80
CA GLY A 18 -1.36 7.15 0.13
C GLY A 18 -0.71 8.50 -0.21
N LEU A 19 -0.08 8.63 -1.38
CA LEU A 19 0.55 9.87 -1.85
C LEU A 19 -0.43 10.66 -2.71
N GLU A 20 -0.60 11.95 -2.43
CA GLU A 20 -1.43 12.80 -3.29
C GLU A 20 -0.76 12.96 -4.67
N PRO A 21 -1.42 12.56 -5.77
CA PRO A 21 -0.82 12.63 -7.10
C PRO A 21 -0.57 14.08 -7.50
N SER A 22 0.71 14.43 -7.66
CA SER A 22 1.18 15.74 -8.12
C SER A 22 1.88 15.64 -9.47
N VAL A 23 2.01 16.76 -10.18
CA VAL A 23 2.69 16.81 -11.48
C VAL A 23 4.15 16.33 -11.37
N ALA A 24 4.82 16.66 -10.26
CA ALA A 24 6.19 16.22 -9.99
C ALA A 24 6.28 14.71 -9.74
N LEU A 25 5.36 14.17 -8.92
CA LEU A 25 5.33 12.74 -8.60
C LEU A 25 4.97 11.90 -9.83
N ILE A 26 4.01 12.34 -10.64
CA ILE A 26 3.67 11.65 -11.88
C ILE A 26 4.85 11.68 -12.86
N LYS A 27 5.54 12.82 -12.99
CA LYS A 27 6.72 12.94 -13.85
C LYS A 27 7.87 12.04 -13.38
N ALA A 28 8.07 11.88 -12.08
CA ALA A 28 9.12 11.03 -11.51
C ALA A 28 8.83 9.53 -11.69
N ASN A 29 7.55 9.12 -11.69
CA ASN A 29 7.13 7.73 -11.79
C ASN A 29 6.73 7.30 -13.23
N LEU A 30 6.77 8.21 -14.20
CA LEU A 30 6.51 7.88 -15.60
C LEU A 30 7.80 7.34 -16.26
N ALA A 31 7.73 6.13 -16.82
CA ALA A 31 8.86 5.52 -17.53
C ALA A 31 9.21 6.24 -18.85
N GLN A 32 8.28 7.00 -19.42
CA GLN A 32 8.47 7.72 -20.69
C GLN A 32 8.33 9.23 -20.48
N SER A 33 9.16 10.00 -21.19
CA SER A 33 9.09 11.46 -21.19
C SER A 33 7.81 11.93 -21.90
N VAL A 34 6.76 12.17 -21.13
CA VAL A 34 5.47 12.69 -21.62
C VAL A 34 5.45 14.23 -21.52
N PRO A 35 4.91 14.96 -22.51
CA PRO A 35 4.82 16.41 -22.46
C PRO A 35 4.03 16.89 -21.25
N MET A 36 4.51 17.96 -20.59
CA MET A 36 3.87 18.53 -19.40
C MET A 36 2.37 18.86 -19.58
N PRO A 37 1.89 19.37 -20.74
CA PRO A 37 0.45 19.59 -20.96
C PRO A 37 -0.39 18.32 -20.86
N VAL A 38 0.16 17.18 -21.28
CA VAL A 38 -0.52 15.88 -21.24
C VAL A 38 -0.61 15.36 -19.81
N ILE A 39 0.46 15.52 -19.03
CA ILE A 39 0.49 15.19 -17.59
C ILE A 39 -0.57 15.99 -16.84
N ILE A 40 -0.61 17.30 -17.05
CA ILE A 40 -1.59 18.18 -16.39
C ILE A 40 -3.01 17.77 -16.78
N LYS A 41 -3.27 17.51 -18.07
CA LYS A 41 -4.59 17.09 -18.54
C LYS A 41 -5.03 15.77 -17.91
N GLY A 42 -4.14 14.77 -17.85
CA GLY A 42 -4.42 13.48 -17.22
C GLY A 42 -4.64 13.61 -15.71
N LEU A 43 -3.86 14.43 -15.01
CA LEU A 43 -4.03 14.68 -13.58
C LEU A 43 -5.35 15.39 -13.28
N THR A 44 -5.72 16.42 -14.05
CA THR A 44 -7.00 17.11 -13.87
C THR A 44 -8.17 16.16 -14.12
N GLN A 45 -8.07 15.31 -15.15
CA GLN A 45 -9.07 14.27 -15.41
C GLN A 45 -9.15 13.29 -14.22
N PHE A 46 -8.02 12.85 -13.68
CA PHE A 46 -7.98 11.97 -12.50
C PHE A 46 -8.70 12.58 -11.29
N LYS A 47 -8.49 13.88 -11.05
CA LYS A 47 -9.12 14.60 -9.94
C LYS A 47 -10.63 14.77 -10.12
N GLN A 48 -11.10 14.83 -11.37
CA GLN A 48 -12.54 14.93 -11.70
C GLN A 48 -13.26 13.58 -11.66
N LEU A 49 -12.55 12.46 -11.69
CA LEU A 49 -13.15 11.13 -11.62
C LEU A 49 -13.70 10.85 -10.22
N SER A 50 -14.88 10.23 -10.19
CA SER A 50 -15.48 9.73 -8.95
C SER A 50 -14.66 8.58 -8.36
N HIS A 51 -14.74 8.34 -7.06
CA HIS A 51 -14.05 7.21 -6.41
C HIS A 51 -14.38 5.85 -7.07
N SER A 52 -15.60 5.68 -7.59
CA SER A 52 -16.03 4.48 -8.32
C SER A 52 -15.29 4.31 -9.65
N ASP A 53 -15.06 5.39 -10.38
CA ASP A 53 -14.38 5.33 -11.67
C ASP A 53 -12.86 5.26 -11.51
N LYS A 54 -12.32 5.90 -10.46
CA LYS A 54 -10.96 5.67 -9.99
C LYS A 54 -10.72 4.20 -9.67
N ALA A 55 -11.70 3.51 -9.09
CA ALA A 55 -11.61 2.09 -8.78
C ALA A 55 -11.60 1.16 -10.01
N LYS A 56 -11.95 1.64 -11.20
CA LYS A 56 -11.91 0.87 -12.47
C LYS A 56 -10.62 1.04 -13.26
N LEU A 57 -9.85 2.10 -13.00
CA LEU A 57 -8.59 2.39 -13.69
C LEU A 57 -7.51 1.35 -13.36
N VAL A 58 -7.12 0.45 -14.26
CA VAL A 58 -6.06 -0.53 -13.95
C VAL A 58 -4.79 0.21 -13.51
N ALA A 59 -4.44 0.12 -12.23
CA ALA A 59 -3.17 0.63 -11.75
C ALA A 59 -2.08 -0.19 -12.45
N PRO A 60 -1.04 0.44 -13.03
CA PRO A 60 0.12 -0.31 -13.42
C PRO A 60 0.62 -0.89 -12.11
N ILE A 61 0.65 -2.22 -12.06
CA ILE A 61 1.44 -2.93 -11.06
C ILE A 61 2.86 -2.54 -11.42
N SER A 62 3.28 -1.40 -10.89
CA SER A 62 4.69 -1.08 -10.81
C SER A 62 5.14 -2.13 -9.81
N GLU A 63 5.76 -3.18 -10.34
CA GLU A 63 6.78 -3.90 -9.61
C GLU A 63 7.73 -2.79 -9.12
N ASP A 64 7.44 -2.22 -7.95
CA ASP A 64 8.47 -1.59 -7.16
C ASP A 64 9.57 -2.67 -7.11
N PRO A 65 10.84 -2.33 -7.40
CA PRO A 65 11.91 -3.27 -7.18
C PRO A 65 11.71 -3.77 -5.76
N GLU A 66 11.58 -5.08 -5.59
CA GLU A 66 11.43 -5.74 -4.30
C GLU A 66 12.49 -5.16 -3.37
N THR A 67 12.11 -4.14 -2.61
CA THR A 67 12.81 -3.81 -1.39
C THR A 67 12.47 -4.99 -0.53
N ASP A 68 13.47 -5.86 -0.37
CA ASP A 68 13.63 -6.95 0.58
C ASP A 68 13.46 -6.47 2.04
N GLU A 69 12.56 -5.50 2.29
CA GLU A 69 12.09 -5.20 3.61
C GLU A 69 11.11 -6.31 3.98
N PRO A 70 11.31 -6.99 5.11
CA PRO A 70 10.33 -7.96 5.59
C PRO A 70 8.99 -7.24 5.64
N SER A 71 8.04 -7.74 4.84
CA SER A 71 6.70 -7.19 4.74
C SER A 71 6.21 -6.86 6.14
N GLU A 72 5.65 -5.67 6.36
CA GLU A 72 5.07 -5.31 7.67
C GLU A 72 4.14 -6.43 8.18
N LEU A 73 3.54 -7.17 7.24
CA LEU A 73 2.74 -8.36 7.51
C LEU A 73 3.52 -9.51 8.19
N ASP A 74 4.77 -9.76 7.80
CA ASP A 74 5.62 -10.80 8.39
C ASP A 74 6.11 -10.38 9.79
N ALA A 75 6.47 -9.10 9.96
CA ALA A 75 6.78 -8.54 11.28
C ALA A 75 5.56 -8.62 12.22
N LEU A 76 4.36 -8.36 11.70
CA LEU A 76 3.11 -8.45 12.45
C LEU A 76 2.78 -9.92 12.81
N ARG A 77 2.98 -10.87 11.88
CA ARG A 77 2.80 -12.31 12.13
C ARG A 77 3.72 -12.83 13.23
N GLN A 78 5.00 -12.46 13.20
CA GLN A 78 5.93 -12.82 14.26
C GLN A 78 5.51 -12.27 15.62
N ARG A 79 5.02 -11.02 15.65
CA ARG A 79 4.58 -10.39 16.90
C ARG A 79 3.32 -11.03 17.48
N VAL A 80 2.38 -11.44 16.63
CA VAL A 80 1.19 -12.18 17.04
C VAL A 80 1.59 -13.54 17.63
N ALA A 81 2.45 -14.30 16.94
CA ALA A 81 2.90 -15.60 17.43
C ALA A 81 3.61 -15.49 18.80
N LEU A 82 4.45 -14.46 19.00
CA LEU A 82 5.12 -14.23 20.27
C LEU A 82 4.11 -13.92 21.39
N LEU A 83 3.12 -13.06 21.11
CA LEU A 83 2.07 -12.73 22.09
C LEU A 83 1.23 -13.96 22.48
N GLU A 84 0.89 -14.82 21.52
CA GLU A 84 0.17 -16.07 21.78
C GLU A 84 0.95 -16.98 22.74
N THR A 85 2.24 -17.21 22.47
CA THR A 85 3.09 -18.03 23.37
C THR A 85 3.21 -17.45 24.78
N LEU A 86 3.23 -16.12 24.90
CA LEU A 86 3.31 -15.44 26.20
C LEU A 86 2.01 -15.62 26.99
N CYS A 87 0.87 -15.48 26.32
CA CYS A 87 -0.45 -15.71 26.92
C CYS A 87 -0.58 -17.16 27.40
N ASP A 88 -0.16 -18.14 26.60
CA ASP A 88 -0.21 -19.55 26.99
C ASP A 88 0.66 -19.84 28.21
N ASN A 89 1.88 -19.31 28.24
CA ASN A 89 2.79 -19.48 29.39
C ASN A 89 2.22 -18.85 30.68
N LEU A 90 1.64 -17.65 30.58
CA LEU A 90 1.01 -16.99 31.72
C LEU A 90 -0.21 -17.78 32.21
N ASN A 91 -0.98 -18.37 31.30
CA ASN A 91 -2.16 -19.15 31.62
C ASN A 91 -1.78 -20.48 32.31
N GLU A 92 -0.72 -21.16 31.84
CA GLU A 92 -0.15 -22.32 32.53
C GLU A 92 0.33 -21.96 33.94
N ARG A 93 1.03 -20.83 34.07
CA ARG A 93 1.51 -20.38 35.38
C ARG A 93 0.36 -20.05 36.32
N LEU A 94 -0.71 -19.42 35.83
CA LEU A 94 -1.93 -19.20 36.61
C LEU A 94 -2.56 -20.51 37.06
N LYS A 95 -2.72 -21.50 36.18
CA LYS A 95 -3.22 -22.84 36.55
C LYS A 95 -2.40 -23.49 37.66
N THR A 96 -1.07 -23.48 37.55
CA THR A 96 -0.21 -24.05 38.60
C THR A 96 -0.35 -23.32 39.94
N LEU A 97 -0.58 -22.00 39.93
CA LEU A 97 -0.78 -21.22 41.14
C LEU A 97 -2.18 -21.41 41.74
N GLU A 98 -3.19 -21.61 40.91
CA GLU A 98 -4.56 -21.94 41.34
C GLU A 98 -4.60 -23.34 41.96
N GLU A 99 -3.94 -24.33 41.36
CA GLU A 99 -3.83 -25.69 41.89
C GLU A 99 -3.00 -25.76 43.18
N ALA A 100 -1.96 -24.93 43.33
CA ALA A 100 -1.14 -24.88 44.55
C ALA A 100 -1.81 -24.14 45.73
N LYS A 101 -2.93 -23.44 45.48
CA LYS A 101 -3.67 -22.66 46.48
C LYS A 101 -4.92 -23.38 47.00
N HIS A 102 -5.29 -24.50 46.39
CA HIS A 102 -6.32 -25.43 46.87
C HIS A 102 -5.71 -26.59 47.66
#